data_AF-A0ABD6B836-F1
#
_entry.id   AF-A0ABD6B836-F1
#
_cell.length_a   1.000
_cell.length_b   1.000
_cell.length_c   1.000
_cell.angle_alpha   90.00
_cell.angle_beta   90.00
_cell.angle_gamma   90.00
#
_symmetry.space_group_name_H-M   'P 1'
#
loop_
_entity.id
_entity.type
_entity.pdbx_description
1 polymer ?
#
loop_
_entity_poly.entity_id
_entity_poly.type
_entity_poly.pdbx_seq_one_letter_code
_entity_poly.pdbx_strand_id
1 'polypeptide(L)'
;MTEALGPKAGEVGIPVDAICIGCSSSGRDRKTTKRVTLDELDAEDPDEIKTGTFRHVCHECQTATFWNVVDVRHDLLDDDRGGSV
;
A
#
# COMPACT_ATOMS: atom_id res chain seq x y z
N MET A 1 -8.80 0.78 32.02
CA MET A 1 -9.10 1.97 31.20
C MET A 1 -8.57 1.65 29.82
N THR A 2 -9.45 1.71 28.83
CA THR A 2 -9.34 1.13 27.48
C THR A 2 -7.99 1.40 26.82
N GLU A 3 -7.20 0.35 26.64
CA GLU A 3 -6.09 0.32 25.68
C GLU A 3 -6.73 0.49 24.30
N ALA A 4 -6.54 1.66 23.69
CA ALA A 4 -6.83 1.82 22.28
C ALA A 4 -5.91 0.84 21.55
N LEU A 5 -6.46 -0.32 21.17
CA LEU A 5 -5.91 -1.13 20.11
C LEU A 5 -5.87 -0.19 18.91
N GLY A 6 -4.71 0.42 18.67
CA GLY A 6 -4.48 1.25 17.50
C GLY A 6 -4.93 0.49 16.26
N PRO A 7 -5.38 1.19 15.21
CA PRO A 7 -5.94 0.56 14.02
C PRO A 7 -5.02 -0.57 13.56
N LYS A 8 -5.60 -1.76 13.39
CA LYS A 8 -4.87 -2.95 12.92
C LYS A 8 -4.16 -2.62 11.62
N ALA A 9 -2.91 -3.06 11.49
CA ALA A 9 -2.16 -2.98 10.25
C ALA A 9 -3.00 -3.52 9.08
N GLY A 10 -3.34 -2.64 8.13
CA GLY A 10 -4.14 -2.96 6.94
C GLY A 10 -5.63 -2.60 6.98
N GLU A 11 -6.19 -2.18 8.12
CA GLU A 11 -7.57 -1.67 8.21
C GLU A 11 -7.66 -0.18 7.88
N VAL A 12 -6.56 0.56 8.04
CA VAL A 12 -6.44 2.01 7.77
C VAL A 12 -5.11 2.26 7.06
N GLY A 13 -5.12 2.96 5.94
CA GLY A 13 -3.91 3.22 5.17
C GLY A 13 -4.19 3.74 3.76
N ILE A 14 -3.16 4.30 3.14
CA ILE A 14 -3.21 4.87 1.81
C ILE A 14 -3.21 3.73 0.79
N PRO A 15 -4.24 3.61 -0.06
CA PRO A 15 -4.24 2.67 -1.17
C PRO A 15 -3.20 3.14 -2.18
N VAL A 16 -2.11 2.40 -2.29
CA VAL A 16 -1.05 2.63 -3.25
C VAL A 16 -1.00 1.47 -4.23
N ASP A 17 -0.84 1.76 -5.49
CA ASP A 17 -0.50 0.76 -6.47
C ASP A 17 1.00 0.47 -6.42
N ALA A 18 1.31 -0.78 -6.13
CA ALA A 18 2.68 -1.25 -6.01
C ALA A 18 2.98 -2.36 -7.02
N ILE A 19 4.22 -2.38 -7.52
CA ILE A 19 4.74 -3.41 -8.42
C ILE A 19 5.76 -4.26 -7.69
N CYS A 20 5.58 -5.56 -7.78
CA CYS A 20 6.54 -6.55 -7.27
C CYS A 20 7.82 -6.53 -8.11
N ILE A 21 8.97 -6.25 -7.49
CA ILE A 21 10.27 -6.24 -8.18
C ILE A 21 10.62 -7.62 -8.73
N GLY A 22 10.34 -8.70 -7.98
CA GLY A 22 10.61 -10.06 -8.44
C GLY A 22 9.80 -10.46 -9.69
N CYS A 23 8.53 -10.05 -9.75
CA CYS A 23 7.69 -10.27 -10.94
C CYS A 23 8.20 -9.42 -12.11
N SER A 24 8.46 -8.13 -11.87
CA SER A 24 8.93 -7.20 -12.89
C SER A 24 10.27 -7.65 -13.49
N SER A 25 11.20 -8.12 -12.64
CA SER A 25 12.48 -8.71 -13.08
C SER A 25 12.31 -9.98 -13.92
N SER A 26 11.16 -10.65 -13.84
CA SER A 26 10.82 -11.81 -14.68
C SER A 26 10.04 -11.41 -15.94
N GLY A 27 9.88 -10.11 -16.23
CA GLY A 27 9.07 -9.59 -17.33
C GLY A 27 7.56 -9.61 -17.07
N ARG A 28 7.14 -9.70 -15.80
CA ARG A 28 5.73 -9.66 -15.38
C ARG A 28 5.45 -8.38 -14.58
N ASP A 29 4.81 -7.41 -15.19
CA ASP A 29 4.42 -6.16 -14.54
C ASP A 29 3.16 -6.36 -13.69
N ARG A 30 3.34 -6.96 -12.52
CA ARG A 30 2.22 -7.20 -11.60
C ARG A 30 2.02 -5.99 -10.69
N LYS A 31 1.17 -5.07 -11.16
CA LYS A 31 0.61 -3.97 -10.38
C LYS A 31 -0.48 -4.51 -9.44
N THR A 32 -0.40 -4.21 -8.16
CA THR A 32 -1.40 -4.59 -7.17
C THR A 32 -1.59 -3.46 -6.18
N THR A 33 -2.84 -3.10 -5.96
CA THR A 33 -3.21 -2.12 -4.94
C THR A 33 -2.99 -2.71 -3.56
N LYS A 34 -2.20 -2.02 -2.76
CA LYS A 34 -1.83 -2.36 -1.39
C LYS A 34 -2.19 -1.17 -0.51
N ARG A 35 -2.66 -1.41 0.69
CA ARG A 35 -2.90 -0.34 1.66
C ARG A 35 -1.73 -0.30 2.62
N VAL A 36 -1.09 0.85 2.72
CA VAL A 36 0.10 1.05 3.54
C VAL A 36 -0.04 2.37 4.28
N THR A 37 0.45 2.41 5.51
CA THR A 37 0.41 3.63 6.31
C THR A 37 1.51 4.58 5.88
N LEU A 38 1.31 5.86 6.16
CA LEU A 38 2.30 6.91 5.92
C LEU A 38 3.62 6.63 6.66
N ASP A 39 3.53 6.12 7.89
CA ASP A 39 4.65 5.67 8.71
C ASP A 39 5.50 4.57 8.03
N GLU A 40 4.86 3.56 7.43
CA GLU A 40 5.57 2.47 6.74
C GLU A 40 6.27 2.93 5.44
N LEU A 41 5.83 4.06 4.88
CA LEU A 41 6.43 4.69 3.70
C LEU A 41 7.34 5.86 4.04
N ASP A 42 7.53 6.18 5.33
CA ASP A 42 8.26 7.37 5.79
C ASP A 42 7.77 8.65 5.10
N ALA A 43 6.45 8.77 4.93
CA ALA A 43 5.79 9.91 4.31
C ALA A 43 4.95 10.66 5.35
N GLU A 44 4.84 11.98 5.25
CA GLU A 44 3.97 12.79 6.12
C GLU A 44 2.56 12.93 5.50
N ASP A 45 2.48 13.00 4.17
CA ASP A 45 1.24 13.16 3.42
C ASP A 45 1.08 12.11 2.30
N PRO A 46 -0.16 11.65 2.03
CA PRO A 46 -0.40 10.67 0.97
C PRO A 46 -0.11 11.20 -0.42
N ASP A 47 -0.26 12.51 -0.61
CA ASP A 47 0.07 13.22 -1.85
C ASP A 47 1.59 13.30 -2.10
N GLU A 48 2.39 13.15 -1.03
CA GLU A 48 3.85 13.12 -1.12
C GLU A 48 4.39 11.73 -1.48
N ILE A 49 3.57 10.68 -1.36
CA ILE A 49 3.96 9.34 -1.79
C ILE A 49 4.01 9.29 -3.33
N LYS A 50 5.15 9.68 -3.91
CA LYS A 50 5.42 9.53 -5.34
C LYS A 50 6.19 8.26 -5.65
N THR A 51 7.03 7.83 -4.72
CA THR A 51 7.87 6.64 -4.83
C THR A 51 8.13 6.10 -3.43
N GLY A 52 7.95 4.81 -3.22
CA GLY A 52 8.21 4.18 -1.94
C GLY A 52 8.47 2.69 -2.11
N THR A 53 9.19 2.07 -1.19
CA THR A 53 9.46 0.63 -1.25
C THR A 53 9.16 -0.03 0.07
N PHE A 54 8.33 -1.06 0.03
CA PHE A 54 8.02 -1.84 1.21
C PHE A 54 8.20 -3.32 0.92
N ARG A 55 8.46 -4.11 1.97
CA ARG A 55 8.66 -5.55 1.84
C ARG A 55 7.35 -6.27 2.09
N HIS A 56 6.84 -6.97 1.08
CA HIS A 56 5.61 -7.74 1.19
C HIS A 56 5.73 -9.08 0.46
N VAL A 57 5.05 -10.10 0.99
CA VAL A 57 4.91 -11.39 0.33
C VAL A 57 4.16 -11.22 -1.00
N CYS A 58 4.77 -11.68 -2.09
CA CYS A 58 4.11 -11.82 -3.37
C CYS A 58 3.50 -13.21 -3.49
N HIS A 59 2.20 -13.28 -3.75
CA HIS A 59 1.51 -14.55 -3.94
C HIS A 59 1.95 -15.29 -5.21
N GLU A 60 2.51 -14.61 -6.21
CA GLU A 60 2.99 -15.28 -7.42
C GLU A 60 4.43 -15.78 -7.26
N CYS A 61 5.30 -14.96 -6.68
CA CYS A 61 6.65 -15.39 -6.36
C CYS A 61 6.70 -16.37 -5.18
N GLN A 62 5.60 -16.47 -4.41
CA GLN A 62 5.51 -17.23 -3.16
C GLN A 62 6.65 -16.88 -2.18
N THR A 63 7.16 -15.65 -2.26
CA THR A 63 8.30 -15.17 -1.47
C THR A 63 8.10 -13.72 -1.03
N ALA A 64 8.75 -13.34 0.07
CA ALA A 64 8.85 -11.96 0.52
C ALA A 64 9.80 -11.21 -0.41
N THR A 65 9.25 -10.21 -1.11
CA THR A 65 10.00 -9.38 -2.05
C THR A 65 9.73 -7.92 -1.74
N PHE A 66 10.57 -7.05 -2.28
CA PHE A 66 10.31 -5.63 -2.29
C PHE A 66 9.26 -5.30 -3.36
N TRP A 67 8.39 -4.36 -3.01
CA TRP A 67 7.36 -3.79 -3.86
C TRP A 67 7.61 -2.30 -3.97
N ASN A 68 7.72 -1.78 -5.19
CA ASN A 68 7.81 -0.35 -5.43
C ASN A 68 6.40 0.21 -5.59
N VAL A 69 6.06 1.22 -4.79
CA VAL A 69 4.93 2.10 -5.04
C VAL A 69 5.19 2.87 -6.34
N VAL A 70 4.21 2.79 -7.22
CA VAL A 70 4.24 3.45 -8.54
C VAL A 70 3.28 4.62 -8.57
N ASP A 71 2.16 4.50 -7.86
CA ASP A 71 1.09 5.50 -7.90
C ASP A 71 0.23 5.39 -6.64
N VAL A 72 -0.28 6.51 -6.14
CA VAL A 72 -1.24 6.53 -5.04
C VAL A 72 -2.63 6.56 -5.62
N ARG A 73 -3.48 5.62 -5.21
CA ARG A 73 -4.87 5.55 -5.68
C ARG A 73 -5.76 6.47 -4.86
N HIS A 74 -5.63 7.78 -5.09
CA HIS A 74 -6.47 8.79 -4.45
C HIS A 74 -7.97 8.55 -4.64
N ASP A 75 -8.36 8.00 -5.80
CA ASP A 75 -9.71 7.52 -6.10
C ASP A 75 -10.30 6.55 -5.04
N LEU A 76 -9.46 5.77 -4.35
CA LEU A 76 -9.87 4.84 -3.29
C LEU A 76 -9.70 5.43 -1.87
N LEU A 77 -9.12 6.64 -1.73
CA LEU A 77 -9.09 7.40 -0.47
C LEU A 77 -10.43 8.08 -0.22
N ASP A 78 -11.08 8.59 -1.27
CA ASP A 78 -12.35 9.32 -1.16
C ASP A 78 -13.56 8.42 -0.89
N ASP A 79 -13.50 7.13 -1.27
CA ASP A 79 -14.62 6.18 -1.11
C ASP A 79 -14.91 5.82 0.36
N ASP A 80 -13.93 5.95 1.27
CA ASP A 80 -14.12 5.75 2.71
C ASP A 80 -14.95 6.88 3.37
N ARG A 81 -15.02 8.06 2.71
CA ARG A 81 -15.86 9.18 3.16
C ARG A 81 -17.25 9.20 2.48
N GLY A 82 -17.56 8.18 1.69
CA GLY A 82 -18.77 8.07 0.86
C GLY A 82 -19.86 7.15 1.41
N GLY A 83 -19.86 6.85 2.71
CA GLY A 83 -20.95 6.13 3.37
C GLY A 83 -22.24 6.94 3.39
N SER A 84 -23.03 6.76 2.34
CA SER A 84 -24.39 7.28 2.10
C SER A 84 -25.31 7.27 3.33
N VAL A 85 -25.96 8.40 3.61
CA VAL A 85 -27.39 8.49 3.95
C VAL A 85 -28.01 9.72 3.31
#